data_AF-A0A0J1IIE0-F1
#
_entry.id   AF-A0A0J1IIE0-F1
#
_cell.length_a   1.000
_cell.length_b   1.000
_cell.length_c   1.000
_cell.angle_alpha   90.00
_cell.angle_beta   90.00
_cell.angle_gamma   90.00
#
_symmetry.space_group_name_H-M   'P 1'
#
loop_
_entity.id
_entity.type
_entity.pdbx_description
1 polymer ?
#
loop_
_entity_poly.entity_id
_entity_poly.type
_entity_poly.pdbx_seq_one_letter_code
_entity_poly.pdbx_strand_id
1 'polypeptide(L)'
;MEESSKKDPADVPKEKPKKKDSKVKYPEGSPYYNMATYFHGKVSKVAEEAGVSHLVNKADMQKWADEFRKLIELNKVDKHLAKEIMDWVVTDKFWRKNVLSAKKFREQFAKLAIQYNEKQSSFPQNNPQKKDFRDKDIAFSKFVAAGGDPSEFDWSS
;
A
#
# COMPACT_ATOMS: atom_id res chain seq x y z
N MET A 1 -40.94 10.26 -56.78
CA MET A 1 -39.56 10.78 -56.73
C MET A 1 -39.18 10.90 -55.28
N GLU A 2 -38.49 9.89 -54.78
CA GLU A 2 -37.45 10.07 -53.76
C GLU A 2 -36.50 11.16 -54.23
N GLU A 3 -36.07 12.05 -53.34
CA GLU A 3 -34.65 12.10 -53.00
C GLU A 3 -34.43 12.77 -51.65
N SER A 4 -33.56 12.15 -50.87
CA SER A 4 -33.18 12.49 -49.51
C SER A 4 -32.17 13.64 -49.49
N SER A 5 -32.24 14.50 -48.48
CA SER A 5 -31.05 15.25 -48.05
C SER A 5 -30.96 15.24 -46.53
N LYS A 6 -30.04 14.40 -46.03
CA LYS A 6 -29.55 14.41 -44.65
C LYS A 6 -28.77 15.71 -44.41
N LYS A 7 -29.03 16.38 -43.29
CA LYS A 7 -28.03 17.18 -42.57
C LYS A 7 -28.37 17.25 -41.09
N ASP A 8 -27.34 17.03 -40.30
CA ASP A 8 -27.32 16.69 -38.88
C ASP A 8 -27.86 17.78 -37.93
N PRO A 9 -28.32 17.42 -36.72
CA PRO A 9 -28.74 18.37 -35.69
C PRO A 9 -27.52 19.01 -35.02
N ALA A 10 -27.32 20.31 -35.25
CA ALA A 10 -26.31 21.11 -34.58
C ALA A 10 -26.83 21.67 -33.24
N ASP A 11 -25.99 21.47 -32.22
CA ASP A 11 -25.79 22.29 -31.04
C ASP A 11 -26.87 22.26 -29.93
N VAL A 12 -26.79 21.22 -29.11
CA VAL A 12 -27.19 21.31 -27.69
C VAL A 12 -25.94 21.76 -26.91
N PRO A 13 -25.93 22.95 -26.29
CA PRO A 13 -24.86 23.33 -25.38
C PRO A 13 -24.78 22.32 -24.23
N LYS A 14 -23.73 21.49 -24.22
CA LYS A 14 -23.36 20.66 -23.06
C LYS A 14 -22.96 21.58 -21.92
N GLU A 15 -23.91 21.88 -21.04
CA GLU A 15 -23.61 22.43 -19.73
C GLU A 15 -22.64 21.49 -19.00
N LYS A 16 -21.41 21.97 -18.78
CA LYS A 16 -20.46 21.32 -17.88
C LYS A 16 -21.10 21.29 -16.48
N PRO A 17 -21.16 20.14 -15.78
CA PRO A 17 -21.70 20.11 -14.43
C PRO A 17 -20.81 20.98 -13.52
N LYS A 18 -21.35 22.11 -13.08
CA LYS A 18 -20.72 22.99 -12.09
C LYS A 18 -20.60 22.19 -10.79
N LYS A 19 -19.37 21.80 -10.43
CA LYS A 19 -19.07 21.19 -9.13
C LYS A 19 -19.47 22.19 -8.03
N LYS A 20 -20.49 21.84 -7.26
CA LYS A 20 -20.79 22.52 -5.99
C LYS A 20 -19.71 22.10 -4.99
N ASP A 21 -18.62 22.86 -4.93
CA ASP A 21 -17.67 22.79 -3.81
C ASP A 21 -18.34 23.42 -2.58
N SER A 22 -19.31 22.73 -1.97
CA SER A 22 -19.57 22.97 -0.54
C SER A 22 -18.37 22.39 0.18
N LYS A 23 -17.39 23.25 0.48
CA LYS A 23 -16.16 22.89 1.19
C LYS A 23 -16.54 22.18 2.49
N VAL A 24 -16.56 20.86 2.48
CA VAL A 24 -16.88 20.04 3.66
C VAL A 24 -15.80 20.37 4.68
N LYS A 25 -16.19 21.09 5.72
CA LYS A 25 -15.30 21.40 6.84
C LYS A 25 -15.36 20.22 7.79
N TYR A 26 -14.26 19.49 7.90
CA TYR A 26 -14.12 18.38 8.82
C TYR A 26 -13.88 18.97 10.22
N PRO A 27 -14.78 18.74 11.19
CA PRO A 27 -14.55 19.18 12.56
C PRO A 27 -13.37 18.43 13.16
N GLU A 28 -12.67 19.07 14.08
CA GLU A 28 -11.66 18.42 14.91
C GLU A 28 -12.34 17.27 15.67
N GLY A 29 -11.77 16.06 15.59
CA GLY A 29 -12.39 14.83 16.10
C GLY A 29 -13.14 13.99 15.07
N SER A 30 -13.39 14.50 13.85
CA SER A 30 -13.92 13.68 12.75
C SER A 30 -12.95 12.53 12.44
N PRO A 31 -13.43 11.31 12.10
CA PRO A 31 -12.56 10.18 11.77
C PRO A 31 -11.48 10.52 10.74
N TYR A 32 -11.83 11.26 9.68
CA TYR A 32 -10.89 11.63 8.62
C TYR A 32 -9.91 12.72 9.04
N TYR A 33 -10.35 13.65 9.89
CA TYR A 33 -9.48 14.66 10.47
C TYR A 33 -8.46 14.01 11.41
N ASN A 34 -8.88 13.06 12.23
CA ASN A 34 -7.98 12.30 13.12
C ASN A 34 -6.95 11.51 12.33
N MET A 35 -7.34 10.89 11.20
CA MET A 35 -6.39 10.23 10.28
C MET A 35 -5.38 11.24 9.70
N ALA A 36 -5.85 12.44 9.33
CA ALA A 36 -5.00 13.50 8.82
C ALA A 36 -3.95 13.94 9.84
N THR A 37 -4.37 14.28 11.05
CA THR A 37 -3.48 14.67 12.15
C THR A 37 -2.50 13.55 12.51
N TYR A 38 -2.99 12.30 12.57
CA TYR A 38 -2.16 11.14 12.85
C TYR A 38 -1.04 10.98 11.83
N PHE A 39 -1.38 10.94 10.54
CA PHE A 39 -0.39 10.75 9.49
C PHE A 39 0.56 11.94 9.37
N HIS A 40 0.04 13.17 9.54
CA HIS A 40 0.86 14.38 9.54
C HIS A 40 1.91 14.35 10.66
N GLY A 41 1.55 13.91 11.86
CA GLY A 41 2.51 13.73 12.96
C GLY A 41 3.62 12.72 12.63
N LYS A 42 3.28 11.61 11.95
CA LYS A 42 4.28 10.61 11.52
C LYS A 42 5.25 11.17 10.48
N VAL A 43 4.71 11.83 9.46
CA VAL A 43 5.53 12.43 8.39
C VAL A 43 6.37 13.60 8.92
N SER A 44 5.84 14.40 9.83
CA SER A 44 6.56 15.53 10.42
C SER A 44 7.79 15.06 11.20
N LYS A 45 7.70 13.96 11.95
CA LYS A 45 8.86 13.34 12.62
C LYS A 45 9.96 12.94 11.64
N VAL A 46 9.58 12.27 10.54
CA VAL A 46 10.54 11.89 9.49
C VAL A 46 11.19 13.12 8.85
N ALA A 47 10.41 14.20 8.65
CA ALA A 47 10.91 15.43 8.07
C ALA A 47 11.84 16.19 9.03
N GLU A 48 11.56 16.18 10.34
CA GLU A 48 12.42 16.74 11.39
C GLU A 48 13.74 15.98 11.47
N GLU A 49 13.71 14.64 11.49
CA GLU A 49 14.91 13.79 11.45
C GLU A 49 15.79 14.07 10.22
N ALA A 50 15.17 14.42 9.09
CA ALA A 50 15.87 14.75 7.86
C ALA A 50 16.23 16.24 7.72
N GLY A 51 15.90 17.09 8.69
CA GLY A 51 16.18 18.53 8.65
C GLY A 51 15.33 19.34 7.65
N VAL A 52 14.20 18.79 7.18
CA VAL A 52 13.35 19.37 6.13
C VAL A 52 11.90 19.61 6.60
N SER A 53 11.70 19.88 7.89
CA SER A 53 10.38 20.10 8.51
C SER A 53 9.52 21.16 7.80
N HIS A 54 10.14 22.20 7.25
CA HIS A 54 9.47 23.27 6.50
C HIS A 54 8.63 22.78 5.30
N LEU A 55 8.94 21.60 4.74
CA LEU A 55 8.19 21.00 3.64
C LEU A 55 6.82 20.43 4.07
N VAL A 56 6.66 20.10 5.35
CA VAL A 56 5.47 19.41 5.88
C VAL A 56 4.65 20.33 6.80
N ASN A 57 5.27 21.36 7.39
CA ASN A 57 4.62 22.28 8.34
C ASN A 57 3.44 23.07 7.73
N LYS A 58 3.45 23.31 6.41
CA LYS A 58 2.37 24.04 5.71
C LYS A 58 1.22 23.14 5.24
N ALA A 59 1.14 21.92 5.74
CA ALA A 59 0.08 20.98 5.38
C ALA A 59 -1.29 21.48 5.85
N ASP A 60 -2.28 21.40 4.96
CA ASP A 60 -3.67 21.76 5.25
C ASP A 60 -4.45 20.52 5.69
N MET A 61 -4.80 20.46 6.99
CA MET A 61 -5.48 19.29 7.58
C MET A 61 -6.87 19.05 6.97
N GLN A 62 -7.54 20.08 6.46
CA GLN A 62 -8.84 19.91 5.80
C GLN A 62 -8.67 19.21 4.44
N LYS A 63 -7.62 19.56 3.70
CA LYS A 63 -7.28 18.86 2.44
C LYS A 63 -6.84 17.43 2.71
N TRP A 64 -6.04 17.21 3.76
CA TRP A 64 -5.61 15.86 4.14
C TRP A 64 -6.80 15.00 4.55
N ALA A 65 -7.72 15.54 5.36
CA ALA A 65 -8.95 14.86 5.75
C ALA A 65 -9.80 14.48 4.52
N ASP A 66 -9.92 15.37 3.53
CA ASP A 66 -10.63 15.03 2.29
C ASP A 66 -9.93 13.93 1.48
N GLU A 67 -8.60 13.90 1.44
CA GLU A 67 -7.87 12.79 0.80
C GLU A 67 -8.12 11.46 1.55
N PHE A 68 -8.15 11.46 2.89
CA PHE A 68 -8.49 10.26 3.66
C PHE A 68 -9.95 9.84 3.52
N ARG A 69 -10.88 10.79 3.46
CA ARG A 69 -12.28 10.50 3.11
C ARG A 69 -12.36 9.81 1.76
N LYS A 70 -11.68 10.34 0.73
CA LYS A 70 -11.64 9.70 -0.61
C LYS A 70 -11.05 8.30 -0.55
N LEU A 71 -9.98 8.10 0.23
CA LEU A 71 -9.36 6.79 0.41
C LEU A 71 -10.36 5.76 0.98
N ILE A 72 -11.11 6.12 2.02
CA ILE A 72 -12.05 5.19 2.67
C ILE A 72 -13.35 5.05 1.86
N GLU A 73 -13.95 6.16 1.43
CA GLU A 73 -15.28 6.14 0.83
C GLU A 73 -15.26 5.80 -0.66
N LEU A 74 -14.27 6.30 -1.41
CA LEU A 74 -14.16 6.07 -2.86
C LEU A 74 -13.28 4.87 -3.18
N ASN A 75 -12.10 4.79 -2.56
CA ASN A 75 -11.20 3.65 -2.78
C ASN A 75 -11.57 2.42 -1.94
N LYS A 76 -12.59 2.50 -1.07
CA LYS A 76 -13.11 1.38 -0.25
C LYS A 76 -12.04 0.69 0.59
N VAL A 77 -11.04 1.46 1.01
CA VAL A 77 -9.96 0.97 1.86
C VAL A 77 -10.45 0.85 3.30
N ASP A 78 -10.07 -0.23 3.97
CA ASP A 78 -10.33 -0.42 5.38
C ASP A 78 -9.50 0.55 6.25
N LYS A 79 -10.10 1.07 7.33
CA LYS A 79 -9.46 2.07 8.20
C LYS A 79 -8.26 1.49 8.96
N HIS A 80 -8.32 0.23 9.37
CA HIS A 80 -7.23 -0.45 10.06
C HIS A 80 -6.07 -0.67 9.11
N LEU A 81 -6.34 -1.18 7.90
CA LEU A 81 -5.31 -1.34 6.87
C LEU A 81 -4.65 0.00 6.52
N ALA A 82 -5.44 1.07 6.39
CA ALA A 82 -4.89 2.40 6.14
C ALA A 82 -3.93 2.83 7.27
N LYS A 83 -4.31 2.60 8.54
CA LYS A 83 -3.45 2.90 9.69
C LYS A 83 -2.16 2.07 9.68
N GLU A 84 -2.25 0.77 9.42
CA GLU A 84 -1.07 -0.10 9.35
C GLU A 84 -0.09 0.36 8.28
N ILE A 85 -0.59 0.71 7.10
CA ILE A 85 0.25 1.23 6.02
C ILE A 85 0.81 2.61 6.37
N MET A 86 0.07 3.48 7.07
CA MET A 86 0.62 4.76 7.59
C MET A 86 1.78 4.53 8.57
N ASP A 87 1.67 3.52 9.43
CA ASP A 87 2.71 3.17 10.39
C ASP A 87 3.94 2.59 9.69
N TRP A 88 3.73 1.74 8.69
CA TRP A 88 4.81 1.11 7.94
C TRP A 88 5.52 2.07 6.96
N VAL A 89 4.78 2.89 6.21
CA VAL A 89 5.31 3.71 5.11
C VAL A 89 6.40 4.69 5.56
N VAL A 90 6.32 5.17 6.82
CA VAL A 90 7.31 6.09 7.40
C VAL A 90 8.57 5.37 7.89
N THR A 91 8.49 4.07 8.14
CA THR A 91 9.66 3.24 8.54
C THR A 91 10.45 2.76 7.33
N ASP A 92 9.78 2.59 6.20
CA ASP A 92 10.41 2.08 4.99
C ASP A 92 11.34 3.12 4.37
N LYS A 93 12.61 2.74 4.15
CA LYS A 93 13.67 3.64 3.66
C LYS A 93 13.36 4.25 2.28
N PHE A 94 12.62 3.53 1.44
CA PHE A 94 12.23 3.97 0.11
C PHE A 94 10.98 4.85 0.18
N TRP A 95 9.93 4.38 0.84
CA TRP A 95 8.65 5.09 0.84
C TRP A 95 8.62 6.34 1.71
N ARG A 96 9.34 6.37 2.83
CA ARG A 96 9.38 7.56 3.71
C ARG A 96 9.88 8.82 3.00
N LYS A 97 10.67 8.66 1.93
CA LYS A 97 11.18 9.77 1.10
C LYS A 97 10.17 10.23 0.04
N ASN A 98 9.28 9.34 -0.39
CA ASN A 98 8.37 9.54 -1.51
C ASN A 98 6.95 9.91 -1.07
N VAL A 99 6.57 9.55 0.17
CA VAL A 99 5.22 9.74 0.71
C VAL A 99 5.27 10.72 1.87
N LEU A 100 5.26 12.01 1.53
CA LEU A 100 5.30 13.12 2.49
C LEU A 100 3.96 13.88 2.59
N SER A 101 2.88 13.37 1.98
CA SER A 101 1.56 14.00 2.04
C SER A 101 0.43 12.99 1.92
N ALA A 102 -0.76 13.34 2.45
CA ALA A 102 -1.96 12.52 2.33
C ALA A 102 -2.35 12.22 0.86
N LYS A 103 -2.18 13.20 -0.05
CA LYS A 103 -2.45 13.00 -1.47
C LYS A 103 -1.53 11.93 -2.08
N LYS A 104 -0.22 12.02 -1.84
CA LYS A 104 0.76 11.03 -2.32
C LYS A 104 0.50 9.65 -1.71
N PHE A 105 0.12 9.60 -0.43
CA PHE A 105 -0.25 8.38 0.25
C PHE A 105 -1.42 7.68 -0.44
N ARG A 106 -2.52 8.41 -0.71
CA ARG A 106 -3.69 7.88 -1.43
C ARG A 106 -3.34 7.41 -2.84
N GLU A 107 -2.58 8.20 -3.59
CA GLU A 107 -2.17 7.88 -4.96
C GLU A 107 -1.32 6.59 -5.04
N GLN A 108 -0.44 6.35 -4.06
CA GLN A 108 0.43 5.18 -4.04
C GLN A 108 -0.14 4.00 -3.23
N PHE A 109 -1.34 4.14 -2.64
CA PHE A 109 -1.88 3.20 -1.66
C PHE A 109 -1.90 1.75 -2.14
N ALA A 110 -2.32 1.50 -3.39
CA ALA A 110 -2.34 0.16 -3.95
C ALA A 110 -0.96 -0.51 -3.96
N LYS A 111 0.09 0.23 -4.35
CA LYS A 111 1.47 -0.28 -4.34
C LYS A 111 1.98 -0.51 -2.93
N LEU A 112 1.65 0.42 -2.02
CA LEU A 112 2.00 0.29 -0.60
C LEU A 112 1.38 -0.96 0.01
N ALA A 113 0.10 -1.22 -0.26
CA ALA A 113 -0.62 -2.38 0.26
C ALA A 113 -0.01 -3.71 -0.23
N ILE A 114 0.36 -3.81 -1.51
CA ILE A 114 1.02 -5.00 -2.06
C ILE A 114 2.37 -5.24 -1.37
N GLN A 115 3.23 -4.21 -1.31
CA GLN A 115 4.54 -4.35 -0.70
C GLN A 115 4.48 -4.61 0.82
N TYR A 116 3.51 -4.00 1.50
CA TYR A 116 3.27 -4.27 2.91
C TYR A 116 2.91 -5.75 3.12
N ASN A 117 2.01 -6.30 2.30
CA ASN A 117 1.63 -7.71 2.38
C ASN A 117 2.77 -8.68 2.04
N GLU A 118 3.59 -8.35 1.03
CA GLU A 118 4.80 -9.12 0.69
C GLU A 118 5.76 -9.19 1.87
N LYS A 119 5.96 -8.07 2.58
CA LYS A 119 6.81 -8.02 3.78
C LYS A 119 6.24 -8.79 4.96
N GLN A 120 4.91 -8.73 5.16
CA GLN A 120 4.23 -9.54 6.18
C GLN A 120 4.34 -11.04 5.88
N SER A 121 4.32 -11.42 4.61
CA SER A 121 4.44 -12.81 4.16
C SER A 121 5.87 -13.36 4.18
N SER A 122 6.87 -12.46 4.23
CA SER A 122 8.31 -12.81 4.26
C SER A 122 8.92 -12.73 5.66
N PHE A 123 8.14 -12.42 6.70
CA PHE A 123 8.44 -13.01 8.01
C PHE A 123 8.40 -14.52 7.80
N PRO A 124 9.42 -15.27 8.24
CA PRO A 124 9.40 -16.71 8.08
C PRO A 124 8.17 -17.22 8.81
N GLN A 125 7.11 -17.51 8.03
CA GLN A 125 6.18 -18.56 8.39
C GLN A 125 7.11 -19.72 8.69
N ASN A 126 7.16 -20.08 9.97
CA ASN A 126 7.91 -21.18 10.50
C ASN A 126 7.28 -22.43 9.87
N ASN A 127 7.57 -22.64 8.59
CA ASN A 127 7.24 -23.83 7.86
C ASN A 127 8.28 -24.81 8.36
N PRO A 128 7.92 -25.79 9.22
CA PRO A 128 8.89 -26.76 9.66
C PRO A 128 9.38 -27.49 8.40
N GLN A 129 10.61 -27.17 8.02
CA GLN A 129 11.45 -27.91 7.10
C GLN A 129 10.76 -28.36 5.79
N LYS A 130 10.98 -27.59 4.71
CA LYS A 130 11.37 -28.31 3.49
C LYS A 130 12.74 -28.90 3.79
N LYS A 131 12.77 -30.12 4.33
CA LYS A 131 13.96 -30.97 4.33
C LYS A 131 14.29 -31.15 2.86
N ASP A 132 15.28 -30.43 2.37
CA ASP A 132 15.66 -30.48 0.96
C ASP A 132 15.97 -31.95 0.65
N PHE A 133 15.28 -32.53 -0.34
CA PHE A 133 15.46 -33.95 -0.70
C PHE A 133 16.93 -34.28 -1.03
N ARG A 134 17.73 -33.26 -1.36
CA ARG A 134 19.18 -33.33 -1.61
C ARG A 134 20.00 -33.71 -0.38
N ASP A 135 19.52 -33.44 0.83
CA ASP A 135 20.22 -33.84 2.06
C ASP A 135 20.27 -35.36 2.21
N LYS A 136 19.24 -36.07 1.70
CA LYS A 136 19.21 -37.54 1.69
C LYS A 136 20.22 -38.12 0.73
N ASP A 137 20.36 -37.53 -0.47
CA ASP A 137 21.37 -37.97 -1.45
C ASP A 137 22.79 -37.80 -0.92
N ILE A 138 23.06 -36.70 -0.20
CA ILE A 138 24.36 -36.45 0.42
C ILE A 138 24.60 -37.44 1.58
N ALA A 139 23.59 -37.69 2.43
CA ALA A 139 23.69 -38.64 3.55
C ALA A 139 23.87 -40.08 3.07
N PHE A 140 23.13 -40.49 2.04
CA PHE A 140 23.24 -41.79 1.39
C PHE A 140 24.63 -41.97 0.76
N SER A 141 25.12 -40.96 0.02
CA SER A 141 26.46 -41.00 -0.58
C SER A 141 27.57 -41.14 0.46
N LYS A 142 27.45 -40.43 1.60
CA LYS A 142 28.41 -40.55 2.71
C LYS A 142 28.33 -41.91 3.41
N PHE A 143 27.14 -42.46 3.57
CA PHE A 143 26.92 -43.75 4.19
C PHE A 143 27.52 -44.90 3.36
N VAL A 144 27.29 -44.90 2.05
CA VAL A 144 27.90 -45.88 1.13
C VAL A 144 29.43 -45.70 1.08
N ALA A 145 29.93 -44.47 1.08
CA ALA A 145 31.37 -44.20 1.13
C ALA A 145 32.03 -44.66 2.44
N ALA A 146 31.28 -44.73 3.53
CA ALA A 146 31.73 -45.27 4.81
C ALA A 146 31.63 -46.82 4.89
N GLY A 147 31.20 -47.49 3.82
CA GLY A 147 31.06 -48.94 3.75
C GLY A 147 29.71 -49.47 4.25
N GLY A 148 28.70 -48.61 4.44
CA GLY A 148 27.33 -49.03 4.75
C GLY A 148 26.64 -49.66 3.55
N ASP A 149 25.81 -50.68 3.78
CA ASP A 149 25.04 -51.36 2.74
C ASP A 149 23.92 -50.45 2.22
N PRO A 150 23.87 -50.12 0.91
CA PRO A 150 22.84 -49.26 0.32
C PRO A 150 21.39 -49.65 0.66
N SER A 151 21.12 -50.93 0.93
CA SER A 151 19.79 -51.44 1.26
C SER A 151 19.37 -51.20 2.72
N GLU A 152 20.32 -50.91 3.62
CA GLU A 152 20.08 -50.66 5.04
C GLU A 152 19.86 -49.17 5.38
N PHE A 153 20.02 -48.26 4.40
CA PHE A 153 19.85 -46.84 4.63
C PHE A 153 18.37 -46.46 4.87
N ASP A 154 18.05 -45.91 6.04
CA ASP A 154 16.69 -45.50 6.38
C ASP A 154 16.25 -44.24 5.61
N TRP A 155 15.39 -44.45 4.63
CA TRP A 155 14.79 -43.38 3.83
C TRP A 155 13.65 -42.65 4.54
N SER A 156 13.16 -43.13 5.68
CA SER A 156 11.94 -42.62 6.33
C SER A 156 12.14 -41.44 7.28
N SER A 157 13.38 -41.15 7.66
CA SER A 157 13.73 -40.06 8.60
C SER A 157 13.70 -38.65 8.00
#